data_AF-H9F7F7-F1
#
_entry.id   AF-H9F7F7-F1
#
_cell.length_a   1.000
_cell.length_b   1.000
_cell.length_c   1.000
_cell.angle_alpha   90.00
_cell.angle_beta   90.00
_cell.angle_gamma   90.00
#
_symmetry.space_group_name_H-M   'P 1'
#
loop_
_entity.id
_entity.type
_entity.pdbx_description
1 polymer ?
#
loop_
_entity_poly.entity_id
_entity_poly.type
_entity_poly.pdbx_seq_one_letter_code
_entity_poly.pdbx_strand_id
1 'polypeptide(L)'
;PQAAVASACRFALRMCGPNLACEDLSAAFQKHLQEGRALHFGEFLNTTCKHLMHHFPDLLGRLLTTCLFYFKSSWEDVRAAAPLFTGFLVLHAEPRQQPQVDLDQLISALQILLKDPAPEVRTRAAEALGRLVKLA
;
A
#
# COMPACT_ATOMS: atom_id res chain seq x y z
N PRO A 1 -2.36 -19.31 -1.33
CA PRO A 1 -1.63 -19.35 -0.04
C PRO A 1 -2.27 -20.32 0.98
N GLN A 2 -1.46 -20.98 1.81
CA GLN A 2 -1.95 -21.87 2.87
C GLN A 2 -2.58 -21.05 4.00
N ALA A 3 -3.77 -21.46 4.48
CA ALA A 3 -4.53 -20.70 5.49
C ALA A 3 -3.74 -20.45 6.77
N ALA A 4 -2.93 -21.43 7.20
CA ALA A 4 -2.04 -21.31 8.35
C ALA A 4 -0.99 -20.20 8.18
N VAL A 5 -0.39 -20.09 6.98
CA VAL A 5 0.59 -19.04 6.67
C VAL A 5 -0.06 -17.66 6.71
N ALA A 6 -1.25 -17.51 6.11
CA ALA A 6 -1.98 -16.24 6.17
C ALA A 6 -2.33 -15.84 7.61
N SER A 7 -2.68 -16.81 8.47
CA SER A 7 -2.92 -16.55 9.89
C SER A 7 -1.65 -16.12 10.63
N ALA A 8 -0.54 -16.83 10.40
CA ALA A 8 0.75 -16.49 10.99
C ALA A 8 1.22 -15.09 10.56
N CYS A 9 1.04 -14.71 9.30
CA CYS A 9 1.37 -13.37 8.81
C CYS A 9 0.53 -12.28 9.48
N ARG A 10 -0.79 -12.50 9.63
CA ARG A 10 -1.68 -11.56 10.34
C ARG A 10 -1.25 -11.39 11.80
N PHE A 11 -0.95 -12.50 12.48
CA PHE A 11 -0.45 -12.48 13.85
C PHE A 11 0.86 -11.70 13.96
N ALA A 12 1.85 -12.00 13.11
CA ALA A 12 3.13 -11.32 13.11
C ALA A 12 2.98 -9.80 12.92
N LEU A 13 2.17 -9.36 11.94
CA LEU A 13 1.89 -7.93 11.71
C LEU A 13 1.25 -7.26 12.92
N ARG A 14 0.30 -7.93 13.60
CA ARG A 14 -0.29 -7.41 14.84
C ARG A 14 0.72 -7.24 15.96
N MET A 15 1.67 -8.17 16.07
CA MET A 15 2.76 -8.10 17.06
C MET A 15 3.79 -7.01 16.72
N CYS A 16 3.90 -6.61 15.45
CA CYS A 16 4.72 -5.46 15.07
C CYS A 16 4.11 -4.13 15.54
N GLY A 17 2.78 -4.00 15.59
CA GLY A 17 2.06 -2.76 15.91
C GLY A 17 2.57 -2.01 17.15
N PRO A 18 2.68 -2.66 18.32
CA PRO A 18 3.21 -2.03 19.54
C PRO A 18 4.64 -1.48 19.42
N ASN A 19 5.44 -1.99 18.48
CA ASN A 19 6.83 -1.57 18.27
C ASN A 19 6.97 -0.37 17.33
N LEU A 20 5.87 0.08 16.70
CA LEU A 20 5.90 1.19 15.74
C LEU A 20 5.87 2.57 16.40
N ALA A 21 5.78 2.66 17.74
CA ALA A 21 5.63 3.92 18.48
C ALA A 21 4.48 4.80 17.97
N CYS A 22 3.43 4.18 17.43
CA CYS A 22 2.24 4.85 16.90
C CYS A 22 0.99 4.05 17.29
N GLU A 23 0.23 4.58 18.24
CA GLU A 23 -0.96 3.93 18.78
C GLU A 23 -2.04 3.73 17.71
N ASP A 24 -2.21 4.71 16.83
CA ASP A 24 -3.17 4.64 15.73
C ASP A 24 -2.88 3.49 14.74
N LEU A 25 -1.61 3.31 14.34
CA LEU A 25 -1.21 2.20 13.48
C LEU A 25 -1.39 0.86 14.21
N SER A 26 -1.00 0.80 15.48
CA SER A 26 -1.20 -0.39 16.30
C SER A 26 -2.69 -0.75 16.37
N ALA A 27 -3.56 0.23 16.65
CA ALA A 27 -5.00 0.05 16.71
C ALA A 27 -5.57 -0.39 15.34
N ALA A 28 -5.11 0.19 14.23
CA ALA A 28 -5.50 -0.23 12.90
C ALA A 28 -5.15 -1.71 12.64
N PHE A 29 -3.94 -2.14 13.02
CA PHE A 29 -3.52 -3.54 12.86
C PHE A 29 -4.37 -4.46 13.74
N GLN A 30 -4.62 -4.09 15.00
CA GLN A 30 -5.47 -4.87 15.90
C GLN A 30 -6.91 -4.97 15.42
N LYS A 31 -7.46 -3.91 14.80
CA LYS A 31 -8.83 -3.88 14.29
C LYS A 31 -9.00 -4.71 13.02
N HIS A 32 -8.10 -4.54 12.05
CA HIS A 32 -8.28 -5.10 10.71
C HIS A 32 -7.74 -6.53 10.56
N LEU A 33 -6.79 -6.96 11.40
CA LEU A 33 -6.11 -8.26 11.29
C LEU A 33 -6.60 -9.29 12.33
N GLN A 34 -7.80 -9.09 12.90
CA GLN A 34 -8.38 -9.98 13.91
C GLN A 34 -8.52 -11.41 13.40
N GLU A 35 -8.21 -12.38 14.28
CA GLU A 35 -8.41 -13.80 13.96
C GLU A 35 -9.90 -14.11 13.80
N GLY A 36 -10.22 -15.06 12.91
CA GLY A 36 -11.59 -15.46 12.61
C GLY A 36 -12.39 -14.49 11.75
N ARG A 37 -11.87 -13.30 11.43
CA ARG A 37 -12.52 -12.32 10.54
C ARG A 37 -11.88 -12.30 9.15
N ALA A 38 -12.71 -12.14 8.12
CA ALA A 38 -12.23 -11.91 6.76
C ALA A 38 -11.49 -10.57 6.67
N LEU A 39 -10.32 -10.58 6.03
CA LEU A 39 -9.52 -9.37 5.81
C LEU A 39 -10.03 -8.61 4.58
N HIS A 40 -10.58 -7.43 4.79
CA HIS A 40 -10.82 -6.47 3.71
C HIS A 40 -9.52 -5.74 3.39
N PHE A 41 -8.71 -6.32 2.50
CA PHE A 41 -7.34 -5.87 2.22
C PHE A 41 -7.26 -4.39 1.81
N GLY A 42 -8.16 -3.92 0.95
CA GLY A 42 -8.19 -2.51 0.54
C GLY A 42 -8.50 -1.55 1.69
N GLU A 43 -9.43 -1.91 2.59
CA GLU A 43 -9.76 -1.10 3.77
C GLU A 43 -8.60 -1.05 4.76
N PHE A 44 -7.95 -2.19 4.98
CA PHE A 44 -6.74 -2.29 5.80
C PHE A 44 -5.62 -1.39 5.26
N LEU A 45 -5.31 -1.47 3.96
CA LEU A 45 -4.28 -0.63 3.35
C LEU A 45 -4.64 0.85 3.41
N ASN A 46 -5.89 1.21 3.12
CA ASN A 46 -6.35 2.60 3.17
C ASN A 46 -6.15 3.22 4.56
N THR A 47 -6.61 2.54 5.61
CA THR A 47 -6.44 2.98 7.01
C THR A 47 -4.97 3.03 7.41
N THR A 48 -4.19 2.02 7.03
CA THR A 48 -2.75 1.98 7.33
C THR A 48 -2.01 3.14 6.66
N CYS A 49 -2.24 3.41 5.37
CA CYS A 49 -1.63 4.52 4.65
C CYS A 49 -2.00 5.87 5.25
N LYS A 50 -3.26 6.05 5.68
CA LYS A 50 -3.69 7.28 6.37
C LYS A 50 -2.81 7.57 7.58
N HIS A 51 -2.59 6.58 8.43
CA HIS A 51 -1.77 6.76 9.63
C HIS A 51 -0.27 6.85 9.30
N LEU A 52 0.23 6.11 8.31
CA LEU A 52 1.61 6.25 7.84
C LEU A 52 1.91 7.67 7.34
N MET A 53 1.03 8.25 6.52
CA MET A 53 1.27 9.59 5.98
C MET A 53 1.11 10.69 7.03
N HIS A 54 0.27 10.47 8.04
CA HIS A 54 0.11 11.40 9.14
C HIS A 54 1.30 11.36 10.13
N HIS A 55 1.68 10.17 10.60
CA HIS A 55 2.65 10.00 11.68
C HIS A 55 4.10 9.82 11.20
N PHE A 56 4.29 9.37 9.95
CA PHE A 56 5.61 9.07 9.38
C PHE A 56 5.76 9.68 7.97
N PRO A 57 5.60 11.00 7.82
CA PRO A 57 5.52 11.64 6.51
C PRO A 57 6.80 11.47 5.66
N ASP A 58 7.95 11.29 6.30
CA ASP A 58 9.26 11.13 5.66
C ASP A 58 9.47 9.74 5.02
N LEU A 59 8.55 8.79 5.27
CA LEU A 59 8.62 7.46 4.68
C LEU A 59 8.06 7.40 3.26
N LEU A 60 7.32 8.41 2.79
CA LEU A 60 6.61 8.35 1.51
C LEU A 60 7.54 7.97 0.36
N GLY A 61 8.63 8.71 0.14
CA GLY A 61 9.56 8.45 -0.96
C GLY A 61 10.18 7.04 -0.91
N ARG A 62 10.53 6.55 0.28
CA ARG A 62 11.08 5.19 0.47
C ARG A 62 10.04 4.12 0.16
N LEU A 63 8.80 4.30 0.63
CA LEU A 63 7.71 3.35 0.40
C LEU A 63 7.34 3.29 -1.09
N LEU A 64 7.28 4.44 -1.78
CA LEU A 64 7.03 4.51 -3.22
C LEU A 64 8.15 3.82 -4.02
N THR A 65 9.42 4.09 -3.70
CA THR A 65 10.57 3.41 -4.32
C THR A 65 10.49 1.89 -4.15
N THR A 66 10.08 1.44 -2.95
CA THR A 66 9.89 0.02 -2.67
C THR A 66 8.73 -0.56 -3.49
N CYS A 67 7.62 0.17 -3.65
CA CYS A 67 6.50 -0.26 -4.48
C CYS A 67 6.92 -0.40 -5.95
N LEU A 68 7.67 0.55 -6.50
CA LEU A 68 8.17 0.51 -7.87
C LEU A 68 9.01 -0.74 -8.15
N PHE A 69 9.79 -1.20 -7.18
CA PHE A 69 10.48 -2.50 -7.28
C PHE A 69 9.48 -3.66 -7.37
N TYR A 70 8.45 -3.67 -6.51
CA TYR A 70 7.44 -4.73 -6.49
C TYR A 70 6.46 -4.70 -7.66
N PHE A 71 6.38 -3.63 -8.45
CA PHE A 71 5.65 -3.62 -9.73
C PHE A 71 6.21 -4.65 -10.73
N LYS A 72 7.44 -5.15 -10.51
CA LYS A 72 8.07 -6.18 -11.34
C LYS A 72 8.07 -7.57 -10.68
N SER A 73 7.33 -7.73 -9.58
CA SER A 73 7.28 -9.01 -8.86
C SER A 73 6.78 -10.14 -9.76
N SER A 74 7.43 -11.32 -9.66
CA SER A 74 6.95 -12.55 -10.30
C SER A 74 5.63 -13.05 -9.69
N TRP A 75 5.28 -12.56 -8.49
CA TRP A 75 4.04 -12.91 -7.80
C TRP A 75 2.95 -11.91 -8.16
N GLU A 76 1.90 -12.37 -8.84
CA GLU A 76 0.76 -11.54 -9.27
C GLU A 76 0.13 -10.77 -8.10
N ASP A 77 -0.13 -11.43 -6.98
CA ASP A 77 -0.73 -10.80 -5.79
C ASP A 77 0.11 -9.63 -5.26
N VAL A 78 1.44 -9.79 -5.24
CA VAL A 78 2.38 -8.75 -4.81
C VAL A 78 2.40 -7.61 -5.83
N ARG A 79 2.44 -7.97 -7.11
CA ARG A 79 2.44 -7.01 -8.22
C ARG A 79 1.15 -6.20 -8.30
N ALA A 80 0.02 -6.75 -7.87
CA ALA A 80 -1.27 -6.05 -7.77
C ALA A 80 -1.38 -5.22 -6.46
N ALA A 81 -0.87 -5.73 -5.34
CA ALA A 81 -0.90 -5.02 -4.07
C ALA A 81 -0.03 -3.75 -4.08
N ALA A 82 1.10 -3.77 -4.78
CA ALA A 82 2.02 -2.64 -4.85
C ALA A 82 1.41 -1.34 -5.43
N PRO A 83 0.74 -1.34 -6.61
CA PRO A 83 0.09 -0.14 -7.13
C PRO A 83 -1.10 0.29 -6.26
N LEU A 84 -1.84 -0.66 -5.67
CA LEU A 84 -2.91 -0.33 -4.72
C LEU A 84 -2.36 0.45 -3.51
N PHE A 85 -1.26 -0.03 -2.92
CA PHE A 85 -0.59 0.62 -1.81
C PHE A 85 -0.03 1.99 -2.20
N THR A 86 0.60 2.10 -3.38
CA THR A 86 1.07 3.38 -3.98
C THR A 86 -0.07 4.40 -4.07
N GLY A 87 -1.22 3.98 -4.61
CA GLY A 87 -2.39 4.84 -4.73
C GLY A 87 -2.90 5.36 -3.39
N PHE A 88 -2.92 4.52 -2.35
CA PHE A 88 -3.34 4.95 -1.00
C PHE A 88 -2.31 5.84 -0.30
N LEU A 89 -1.00 5.59 -0.49
CA LEU A 89 0.04 6.48 0.04
C LEU A 89 -0.12 7.89 -0.54
N VAL A 90 -0.27 8.00 -1.86
CA VAL A 90 -0.48 9.29 -2.53
C VAL A 90 -1.81 9.93 -2.11
N LEU A 91 -2.89 9.14 -2.01
CA LEU A 91 -4.19 9.63 -1.56
C LEU A 91 -4.12 10.32 -0.19
N HIS A 92 -3.25 9.86 0.71
CA HIS A 92 -3.11 10.43 2.06
C HIS A 92 -1.91 11.38 2.21
N ALA A 93 -1.08 11.55 1.18
CA ALA A 93 0.04 12.49 1.23
C ALA A 93 -0.43 13.95 1.29
N GLU A 94 0.16 14.75 2.19
CA GLU A 94 -0.05 16.19 2.31
C GLU A 94 0.89 16.98 1.37
N PRO A 95 0.59 18.26 1.07
CA PRO A 95 1.41 19.09 0.17
C PRO A 95 2.91 19.11 0.52
N ARG A 96 3.25 19.10 1.82
CA ARG A 96 4.64 19.08 2.29
C ARG A 96 5.42 17.82 1.89
N GLN A 97 4.73 16.74 1.54
CA GLN A 97 5.33 15.45 1.17
C GLN A 97 5.48 15.30 -0.35
N GLN A 98 4.84 16.15 -1.15
CA GLN A 98 4.90 16.10 -2.62
C GLN A 98 6.33 16.10 -3.19
N PRO A 99 7.32 16.82 -2.62
CA PRO A 99 8.70 16.78 -3.13
C PRO A 99 9.36 15.39 -3.05
N GLN A 100 8.82 14.46 -2.26
CA GLN A 100 9.30 13.08 -2.20
C GLN A 100 8.79 12.21 -3.35
N VAL A 101 7.89 12.73 -4.18
CA VAL A 101 7.18 11.97 -5.22
C VAL A 101 7.70 12.36 -6.59
N ASP A 102 8.36 11.43 -7.26
CA ASP A 102 8.63 11.52 -8.70
C ASP A 102 7.36 11.09 -9.46
N LEU A 103 6.52 12.09 -9.77
CA LEU A 103 5.21 11.86 -10.39
C LEU A 103 5.34 11.26 -11.79
N ASP A 104 6.31 11.71 -12.60
CA ASP A 104 6.53 11.23 -13.95
C ASP A 104 6.98 9.76 -13.97
N GLN A 105 7.86 9.39 -13.04
CA GLN A 105 8.29 8.01 -12.86
C GLN A 105 7.12 7.11 -12.43
N LEU A 106 6.29 7.56 -11.49
CA LEU A 106 5.12 6.81 -11.03
C LEU A 106 4.10 6.61 -12.15
N ILE A 107 3.76 7.66 -12.89
CA ILE A 107 2.83 7.59 -14.02
C ILE A 107 3.35 6.60 -15.07
N SER A 108 4.62 6.74 -15.46
CA SER A 108 5.25 5.85 -16.45
C SER A 108 5.22 4.39 -16.01
N ALA A 109 5.54 4.13 -14.74
CA ALA A 109 5.54 2.77 -14.18
C ALA A 109 4.12 2.17 -14.12
N LEU A 110 3.11 2.95 -13.73
CA LEU A 110 1.72 2.51 -13.69
C LEU A 110 1.14 2.28 -15.10
N GLN A 111 1.51 3.10 -16.08
CA GLN A 111 1.13 2.90 -17.48
C GLN A 111 1.66 1.58 -18.05
N ILE A 112 2.84 1.13 -17.63
CA ILE A 112 3.36 -0.20 -17.97
C ILE A 112 2.46 -1.29 -17.37
N LEU A 113 2.07 -1.16 -16.09
CA LEU A 113 1.18 -2.12 -15.42
C LEU A 113 -0.23 -2.20 -16.03
N LEU A 114 -0.71 -1.17 -16.71
CA LEU A 114 -1.97 -1.25 -17.47
C LEU A 114 -1.93 -2.29 -18.60
N LYS A 115 -0.74 -2.76 -18.99
CA LYS A 115 -0.53 -3.80 -20.00
C LYS A 115 -0.20 -5.17 -19.38
N ASP A 116 -0.27 -5.29 -18.05
CA ASP A 116 0.03 -6.54 -17.36
C ASP A 116 -0.91 -7.68 -17.80
N PRO A 117 -0.43 -8.93 -17.94
CA PRO A 117 -1.29 -10.06 -18.27
C PRO A 117 -2.41 -10.29 -17.25
N ALA A 118 -2.17 -10.01 -15.97
CA ALA A 118 -3.13 -10.21 -14.90
C ALA A 118 -4.18 -9.09 -14.86
N PRO A 119 -5.49 -9.42 -14.94
CA PRO A 119 -6.55 -8.42 -14.86
C PRO A 119 -6.53 -7.61 -13.57
N GLU A 120 -6.23 -8.25 -12.44
CA GLU A 120 -6.21 -7.59 -11.13
C GLU A 120 -5.10 -6.52 -11.07
N VAL A 121 -3.91 -6.81 -11.60
CA VAL A 121 -2.80 -5.84 -11.66
C VAL A 121 -3.20 -4.61 -12.48
N ARG A 122 -3.84 -4.81 -13.64
CA ARG A 122 -4.33 -3.71 -14.49
C ARG A 122 -5.36 -2.85 -13.75
N THR A 123 -6.31 -3.48 -13.07
CA THR A 123 -7.34 -2.77 -12.27
C THR A 123 -6.68 -1.93 -11.18
N ARG A 124 -5.74 -2.50 -10.40
CA ARG A 124 -5.06 -1.76 -9.33
C ARG A 124 -4.19 -0.63 -9.87
N ALA A 125 -3.56 -0.80 -11.03
CA ALA A 125 -2.81 0.27 -11.68
C ALA A 125 -3.72 1.42 -12.14
N ALA A 126 -4.87 1.11 -12.73
CA ALA A 126 -5.86 2.13 -13.13
C ALA A 126 -6.41 2.90 -11.92
N GLU A 127 -6.76 2.20 -10.84
CA GLU A 127 -7.19 2.84 -9.59
C GLU A 127 -6.09 3.75 -9.00
N ALA A 128 -4.83 3.30 -9.04
CA ALA A 128 -3.70 4.08 -8.53
C ALA A 128 -3.50 5.37 -9.34
N LEU A 129 -3.55 5.29 -10.67
CA LEU A 129 -3.50 6.47 -11.56
C LEU A 129 -4.60 7.47 -11.23
N GLY A 130 -5.83 7.00 -11.01
CA GLY A 130 -6.94 7.88 -10.61
C GLY A 130 -6.69 8.63 -9.30
N ARG A 131 -5.92 8.05 -8.37
CA ARG A 131 -5.54 8.70 -7.09
C ARG A 131 -4.38 9.68 -7.26
N LEU A 132 -3.53 9.54 -8.29
CA LEU A 132 -2.43 10.47 -8.55
C LEU A 132 -2.90 11.87 -8.95
N VAL A 133 -4.15 12.02 -9.39
CA VAL A 133 -4.76 13.34 -9.70
C VAL A 133 -4.70 14.29 -8.50
N LYS A 134 -4.57 13.78 -7.27
CA LYS A 134 -4.35 14.61 -6.07
C LYS A 134 -3.05 15.44 -6.13
N LEU A 135 -2.08 15.01 -6.92
CA LEU A 135 -0.76 15.64 -7.07
C LEU A 135 -0.65 16.52 -8.32
N ALA A 136 -1.68 16.54 -9.17
CA ALA A 136 -1.71 17.31 -10.42
C ALA A 136 -2.30 18.71 -10.23
#